data_AF-A0A6I3JGC8-F1
#
_entry.id   AF-A0A6I3JGC8-F1
#
_cell.length_a   1.000
_cell.length_b   1.000
_cell.length_c   1.000
_cell.angle_alpha   90.00
_cell.angle_beta   90.00
_cell.angle_gamma   90.00
#
_symmetry.space_group_name_H-M   'P 1'
#
loop_
_entity.id
_entity.type
_entity.pdbx_description
1 polymer ?
#
loop_
_entity_poly.entity_id
_entity_poly.type
_entity_poly.pdbx_seq_one_letter_code
_entity_poly.pdbx_strand_id
1 'polypeptide(L)' 'MDLIVQDPDDYLAADEVIDSGHPEVRALVSELRAAHRGDVDYARAAFEWVRVNVSHSFDVQDPRVTLTASEAL' A
#
# COMPACT_ATOMS: atom_id res chain seq x y z
N MET A 1 8.59 10.72 27.34
CA MET A 1 7.62 10.35 26.30
C MET A 1 7.67 8.85 26.22
N ASP A 2 6.72 8.19 26.85
CA ASP A 2 6.67 6.73 26.84
C ASP A 2 6.10 6.28 25.51
N LEU A 3 6.86 5.47 24.76
CA LEU A 3 6.39 4.85 23.53
C LEU A 3 5.51 3.67 23.92
N ILE A 4 4.20 3.83 23.74
CA ILE A 4 3.24 2.74 23.94
C ILE A 4 3.17 1.97 22.62
N VAL A 5 3.67 0.73 22.63
CA VAL A 5 3.57 -0.20 21.50
C VAL A 5 2.29 -1.01 21.68
N GLN A 6 1.43 -1.04 20.66
CA GLN A 6 0.22 -1.87 20.64
C GLN A 6 0.55 -3.29 20.12
N ASP A 7 -0.46 -4.16 20.08
CA ASP A 7 -0.30 -5.47 19.45
C ASP A 7 0.02 -5.28 17.95
N PRO A 8 0.99 -6.02 17.37
CA PRO A 8 1.29 -5.93 15.94
C PRO A 8 0.08 -6.07 15.02
N ASP A 9 -0.92 -6.86 15.41
CA ASP A 9 -2.13 -7.07 14.62
C ASP A 9 -2.95 -5.78 14.43
N ASP A 10 -2.86 -4.85 15.38
CA ASP A 10 -3.53 -3.54 15.30
C ASP A 10 -2.99 -2.66 14.15
N TYR A 11 -1.77 -2.95 13.67
CA TYR A 11 -1.13 -2.23 12.56
C TYR A 11 -1.26 -2.94 11.20
N LEU A 12 -1.83 -4.14 11.17
CA LEU A 12 -1.98 -4.96 9.95
C LEU A 12 -3.42 -4.97 9.43
N ALA A 13 -4.38 -4.49 10.21
CA ALA A 13 -5.78 -4.46 9.85
C ALA A 13 -6.06 -3.48 8.70
N ALA A 14 -7.03 -3.82 7.86
CA ALA A 14 -7.63 -2.86 6.94
C ALA A 14 -8.50 -1.87 7.72
N ASP A 15 -8.52 -0.62 7.27
CA ASP A 15 -9.40 0.42 7.79
C ASP A 15 -9.94 1.29 6.63
N GLU A 16 -10.52 2.44 6.95
CA GLU A 16 -11.10 3.37 5.97
C GLU A 16 -10.06 4.06 5.06
N VAL A 17 -8.78 4.08 5.44
CA VAL A 17 -7.68 4.70 4.68
C VAL A 17 -6.83 3.64 3.98
N ILE A 18 -6.42 2.60 4.69
CA ILE A 18 -5.58 1.53 4.14
C ILE A 18 -6.36 0.66 3.15
N ASP A 19 -7.67 0.51 3.36
CA ASP A 19 -8.68 -0.11 2.47
C ASP A 19 -8.22 -1.29 1.60
N SER A 20 -7.33 -2.14 2.14
CA SER A 20 -6.64 -3.23 1.42
C SER A 20 -7.57 -4.33 0.90
N GLY A 21 -8.83 -4.29 1.31
CA GLY A 21 -9.90 -5.13 0.79
C GLY A 21 -10.44 -4.70 -0.58
N HIS A 22 -10.12 -3.50 -1.08
CA HIS A 22 -10.62 -3.00 -2.35
C HIS A 22 -10.24 -3.94 -3.52
N PRO A 23 -11.16 -4.25 -4.46
CA PRO A 23 -10.91 -5.26 -5.50
C PRO A 23 -9.64 -5.03 -6.33
N GLU A 24 -9.35 -3.78 -6.68
CA GLU A 24 -8.17 -3.41 -7.47
C GLU A 24 -6.88 -3.57 -6.68
N VAL A 25 -6.88 -3.18 -5.40
CA VAL A 25 -5.74 -3.41 -4.49
C VAL A 25 -5.48 -4.91 -4.35
N ARG A 26 -6.52 -5.72 -4.17
CA ARG A 26 -6.39 -7.18 -4.07
C ARG A 26 -5.89 -7.82 -5.36
N ALA A 27 -6.28 -7.29 -6.52
CA ALA A 27 -5.80 -7.75 -7.81
C ALA A 27 -4.29 -7.52 -7.94
N LEU A 28 -3.82 -6.32 -7.62
CA LEU A 28 -2.39 -5.98 -7.61
C LEU A 28 -1.60 -6.84 -6.61
N VAL A 29 -2.12 -7.03 -5.38
CA VAL A 29 -1.49 -7.93 -4.39
C VAL A 29 -1.36 -9.34 -4.94
N SER A 30 -2.39 -9.84 -5.62
CA SER A 30 -2.38 -11.19 -6.19
C SER A 30 -1.31 -11.34 -7.29
N GLU A 31 -1.17 -10.32 -8.16
CA GLU A 31 -0.13 -10.28 -9.19
C GLU A 31 1.27 -10.29 -8.57
N LEU A 32 1.54 -9.38 -7.64
CA LEU A 32 2.85 -9.25 -6.99
C LEU A 32 3.19 -10.51 -6.17
N ARG A 33 2.23 -11.10 -5.45
CA ARG A 33 2.43 -12.36 -4.70
C ARG A 33 2.70 -13.55 -5.61
N ALA A 34 2.07 -13.61 -6.79
CA ALA A 34 2.32 -14.68 -7.75
C ALA A 34 3.76 -14.64 -8.30
N ALA A 35 4.29 -13.43 -8.52
CA ALA A 35 5.65 -13.22 -9.00
C ALA A 35 6.73 -13.38 -7.89
N HIS A 36 6.40 -13.05 -6.64
CA HIS A 36 7.34 -13.02 -5.52
C HIS A 36 6.85 -13.87 -4.33
N ARG A 37 7.34 -15.11 -4.23
CA ARG A 37 6.86 -16.08 -3.22
C ARG A 37 7.43 -15.86 -1.81
N GLY A 38 8.59 -15.24 -1.68
CA GLY A 38 9.20 -14.94 -0.38
C GLY A 38 8.68 -13.63 0.20
N ASP A 39 8.42 -13.58 1.51
CA ASP A 39 7.83 -12.40 2.13
C ASP A 39 8.69 -11.14 1.99
N VAL A 40 10.00 -11.26 2.15
CA VAL A 40 10.95 -10.14 1.98
C VAL A 40 10.98 -9.67 0.52
N ASP A 41 10.97 -10.61 -0.43
CA ASP A 41 10.99 -10.27 -1.86
C ASP A 41 9.68 -9.62 -2.31
N TYR A 42 8.54 -10.11 -1.80
CA TYR A 42 7.24 -9.49 -2.02
C TYR A 42 7.17 -8.08 -1.43
N ALA A 43 7.62 -7.90 -0.18
CA ALA A 43 7.61 -6.60 0.47
C ALA A 43 8.43 -5.57 -0.31
N ARG A 44 9.62 -5.97 -0.80
CA ARG A 44 10.44 -5.14 -1.68
C ARG A 44 9.72 -4.81 -2.99
N ALA A 45 9.16 -5.81 -3.66
CA ALA A 45 8.46 -5.61 -4.93
C ALA A 45 7.23 -4.70 -4.79
N ALA A 46 6.44 -4.84 -3.73
CA ALA A 46 5.29 -3.97 -3.46
C ALA A 46 5.72 -2.52 -3.21
N PHE A 47 6.77 -2.30 -2.40
CA PHE A 47 7.33 -0.97 -2.20
C PHE A 47 7.84 -0.34 -3.50
N GLU A 48 8.61 -1.11 -4.29
CA GLU A 48 9.13 -0.65 -5.57
C GLU A 48 8.03 -0.33 -6.56
N TRP A 49 6.96 -1.14 -6.60
CA TRP A 49 5.80 -0.89 -7.45
C TRP A 49 5.14 0.44 -7.09
N VAL A 50 4.85 0.70 -5.81
CA VAL A 50 4.21 1.96 -5.38
C VAL A 50 5.10 3.15 -5.74
N ARG A 51 6.39 3.07 -5.42
CA ARG A 51 7.37 4.13 -5.71
C ARG A 51 7.44 4.51 -7.20
N VAL A 52 7.22 3.54 -8.08
CA VAL A 52 7.34 3.74 -9.54
C VAL A 52 6.01 4.10 -10.20
N ASN A 53 4.90 3.51 -9.76
CA ASN A 53 3.62 3.58 -10.47
C ASN A 53 2.66 4.61 -9.87
N VAL A 54 2.77 4.92 -8.58
CA VAL A 54 1.96 5.95 -7.94
C VAL A 54 2.64 7.30 -8.17
N SER A 55 1.93 8.20 -8.86
CA SER A 55 2.46 9.53 -9.17
C SER A 55 2.43 10.42 -7.93
N HIS A 56 3.55 11.10 -7.64
CA HIS A 56 3.49 12.20 -6.67
C HIS A 56 2.73 13.37 -7.29
N SER A 57 1.65 13.79 -6.63
CA SER A 57 0.76 14.87 -7.11
C SER A 57 1.51 16.13 -7.53
N PHE A 58 2.59 16.47 -6.81
CA PHE A 58 3.44 17.61 -7.15
C PHE A 58 4.21 17.41 -8.46
N ASP A 59 4.72 16.22 -8.73
CA ASP A 59 5.51 15.93 -9.94
C ASP A 59 4.64 16.01 -11.20
N VAL A 60 3.40 15.53 -11.10
CA VAL A 60 2.44 15.50 -12.23
C VAL A 60 1.50 16.70 -12.29
N GLN A 61 1.63 17.67 -11.36
CA GLN A 61 0.77 18.84 -11.24
C GLN A 61 -0.72 18.48 -11.12
N ASP A 62 -1.03 17.40 -10.41
CA ASP A 62 -2.40 16.95 -10.15
C ASP A 62 -2.92 17.61 -8.86
N PRO A 63 -4.00 18.41 -8.91
CA PRO A 63 -4.56 19.05 -7.72
C PRO A 63 -5.31 18.06 -6.81
N ARG A 64 -5.54 16.82 -7.25
CA ARG A 64 -6.19 15.79 -6.43
C ARG A 64 -5.20 15.27 -5.39
N VAL A 65 -5.65 15.21 -4.14
CA VAL A 65 -4.93 14.56 -3.05
C VAL A 65 -5.64 13.26 -2.75
N THR A 66 -5.01 12.14 -3.09
CA THR A 66 -5.49 10.79 -2.78
C THR A 66 -5.25 10.50 -1.31
N LEU A 67 -6.22 9.86 -0.64
CA LEU A 67 -6.12 9.48 0.76
C LEU A 67 -6.05 7.96 0.90
N THR A 68 -6.97 7.22 0.27
CA THR A 68 -7.04 5.76 0.44
C THR A 68 -6.04 5.04 -0.46
N ALA A 69 -5.76 3.75 -0.17
CA ALA A 69 -4.91 2.95 -1.06
C ALA A 69 -5.59 2.76 -2.43
N SER A 70 -6.91 2.58 -2.48
CA SER A 70 -7.63 2.52 -3.76
C SER A 70 -7.66 3.84 -4.53
N GLU A 71 -7.68 5.00 -3.87
CA GLU A 71 -7.59 6.30 -4.55
C GLU A 71 -6.21 6.56 -5.14
N ALA A 72 -5.15 6.00 -4.53
CA ALA A 72 -3.77 6.17 -4.97
C ALA A 72 -3.38 5.25 -6.16
N LEU A 73 -4.14 4.19 -6.42
CA LEU A 73 -3.97 3.29 -7.57
C LEU A 73 -4.50 3.92 -8.87
#